data_AF-A0A9P8S1E6-F1
#
_entry.id   AF-A0A9P8S1E6-F1
#
_cell.length_a   1.000
_cell.length_b   1.000
_cell.length_c   1.000
_cell.angle_alpha   90.00
_cell.angle_beta   90.00
_cell.angle_gamma   90.00
#
_symmetry.space_group_name_H-M   'P 1'
#
loop_
_entity.id
_entity.type
_entity.pdbx_description
1 polymer ?
#
loop_
_entity_poly.entity_id
_entity_poly.type
_entity_poly.pdbx_seq_one_letter_code
_entity_poly.pdbx_strand_id
1 'polypeptide(L)'
;MTIIFRNQKTSIKYQFDNIYYQPKKCQSCNTQMLARTSHCQQCNTCFQKRDHHCIWINGCIHYSNQKYFTMFLLATSVGGVCKAVIDYQFLDYVMHFTTNNLLSYIKCKELASFNIFRTIQWNLLHFPISSMSFIMHTMIAIMVGLLGLIHVKQVYDNQTSLEKRKNSAIKADLINKYALFVKDQNGNIFILNSENNAQFRNSKYIALKKQESLKLLQTYKPFKK
;
A
#
# COMPACT_ATOMS: atom_id res chain seq x y z
N MET A 1 0.31 21.53 14.44
CA MET A 1 1.42 21.62 13.47
C MET A 1 0.88 21.24 12.10
N THR A 2 0.22 22.19 11.46
CA THR A 2 -0.56 21.99 10.24
C THR A 2 0.34 22.29 9.04
N ILE A 3 1.03 21.28 8.54
CA ILE A 3 1.86 21.43 7.33
C ILE A 3 0.93 21.36 6.12
N ILE A 4 0.19 22.45 5.88
CA ILE A 4 -0.48 22.72 4.60
C ILE A 4 0.60 23.26 3.66
N PHE A 5 1.21 22.39 2.85
CA PHE A 5 1.95 22.83 1.67
C PHE A 5 0.96 23.17 0.56
N ARG A 6 0.31 24.35 0.68
CA ARG A 6 -0.22 25.09 -0.48
C ARG A 6 0.98 25.44 -1.36
N ASN A 7 0.91 25.15 -2.65
CA ASN A 7 1.96 25.39 -3.66
C ASN A 7 3.25 24.61 -3.47
N GLN A 8 3.23 23.32 -3.81
CA GLN A 8 4.45 22.66 -4.29
C GLN A 8 4.84 23.27 -5.65
N LYS A 9 5.64 24.34 -5.62
CA LYS A 9 6.61 24.64 -6.70
C LYS A 9 7.67 23.53 -6.67
N THR A 10 7.31 22.32 -7.10
CA THR A 10 8.24 21.19 -7.13
C THR A 10 8.77 21.02 -8.55
N SER A 11 10.10 21.05 -8.67
CA SER A 11 10.86 20.68 -9.86
C SER A 11 10.32 19.39 -10.48
N ILE A 12 10.20 19.33 -11.81
CA ILE A 12 9.73 18.15 -12.55
C ILE A 12 10.68 16.97 -12.27
N LYS A 13 10.31 16.11 -11.31
CA LYS A 13 11.11 14.93 -10.94
C LYS A 13 10.84 13.72 -11.83
N TYR A 14 9.68 13.70 -12.48
CA TYR A 14 9.23 12.62 -13.36
C TYR A 14 8.72 13.25 -14.65
N GLN A 15 9.14 12.70 -15.80
CA GLN A 15 8.71 13.16 -17.11
C GLN A 15 7.37 12.52 -17.49
N PHE A 16 6.63 13.17 -18.40
CA PHE A 16 5.44 12.59 -19.01
C PHE A 16 5.87 11.55 -20.04
N ASP A 17 5.27 10.37 -19.99
CA ASP A 17 5.55 9.29 -20.94
C ASP A 17 4.47 9.18 -22.03
N ASN A 18 3.41 10.00 -21.95
CA ASN A 18 2.24 10.01 -22.83
C ASN A 18 1.49 8.67 -23.00
N ILE A 19 1.93 7.64 -22.26
CA ILE A 19 1.38 6.29 -22.25
C ILE A 19 0.59 6.09 -20.94
N TYR A 20 1.23 6.31 -19.79
CA TYR A 20 0.61 6.20 -18.47
C TYR A 20 0.31 7.55 -17.84
N TYR A 21 1.12 8.57 -18.17
CA TYR A 21 1.04 9.92 -17.65
C TYR A 21 1.06 10.93 -18.79
N GLN A 22 -0.13 11.41 -19.12
CA GLN A 22 -0.34 12.52 -20.04
C GLN A 22 -0.49 13.85 -19.27
N PRO A 23 -0.04 14.98 -19.83
CA PRO A 23 -0.27 16.30 -19.27
C PRO A 23 -1.76 16.55 -19.08
N LYS A 24 -2.18 16.94 -17.88
CA LYS A 24 -3.58 17.27 -17.59
C LYS A 24 -3.69 18.30 -16.48
N LYS A 25 -4.81 19.00 -16.45
CA LYS A 25 -5.16 19.98 -15.43
C LYS A 25 -6.14 19.38 -14.43
N CYS A 26 -5.95 19.63 -13.14
CA CYS A 26 -6.94 19.26 -12.14
C CYS A 26 -8.08 20.29 -12.16
N GLN A 27 -9.33 19.84 -12.33
CA GLN A 27 -10.49 20.72 -12.31
C GLN A 27 -10.72 21.34 -10.92
N SER A 28 -10.65 20.52 -9.85
CA SER A 28 -10.89 20.97 -8.48
C SER A 28 -9.83 21.94 -7.96
N CYS A 29 -8.55 21.71 -8.27
CA CYS A 29 -7.46 22.58 -7.82
C CYS A 29 -7.11 23.69 -8.82
N ASN A 30 -7.63 23.64 -10.05
CA ASN A 30 -7.28 24.52 -11.17
C ASN A 30 -5.76 24.57 -11.50
N THR A 31 -4.99 23.56 -11.10
CA THR A 31 -3.53 23.48 -11.28
C THR A 31 -3.13 22.46 -12.34
N GLN A 32 -2.08 22.76 -13.11
CA GLN A 32 -1.47 21.80 -14.01
C GLN A 32 -0.83 20.66 -13.21
N MET A 33 -1.21 19.41 -13.51
CA MET A 33 -0.72 18.24 -12.79
C MET A 33 0.63 17.81 -13.35
N LEU A 34 1.63 17.66 -12.48
CA LEU A 34 2.90 17.01 -12.83
C LEU A 34 2.67 15.51 -13.06
N ALA A 35 3.61 14.84 -13.76
CA ALA A 35 3.59 13.39 -13.90
C ALA A 35 3.48 12.70 -12.54
N ARG A 36 2.72 11.59 -12.48
CA ARG A 36 2.43 10.81 -11.27
C ARG A 36 1.65 11.56 -10.17
N THR A 37 1.11 12.76 -10.45
CA THR A 37 0.25 13.49 -9.50
C THR A 37 -1.17 12.94 -9.51
N SER A 38 -1.85 12.95 -8.37
CA SER A 38 -3.29 12.64 -8.30
C SER A 38 -3.98 13.48 -7.22
N HIS A 39 -5.18 13.96 -7.54
CA HIS A 39 -6.04 14.66 -6.59
C HIS A 39 -6.61 13.68 -5.55
N CYS A 40 -6.73 14.12 -4.30
CA CYS A 40 -7.49 13.46 -3.25
C CYS A 40 -8.66 14.35 -2.87
N GLN A 41 -9.88 13.83 -2.99
CA GLN A 41 -11.10 14.56 -2.68
C GLN A 41 -11.21 14.85 -1.18
N GLN A 42 -10.84 13.89 -0.34
CA GLN A 42 -10.88 14.02 1.13
C GLN A 42 -9.98 15.16 1.64
N CYS A 43 -8.79 15.30 1.06
CA CYS A 43 -7.86 16.39 1.39
C CYS A 43 -8.04 17.63 0.50
N ASN A 44 -8.92 17.58 -0.50
CA ASN A 44 -9.11 18.58 -1.56
C ASN A 44 -7.80 19.16 -2.14
N THR A 45 -6.80 18.30 -2.32
CA THR A 45 -5.43 18.70 -2.69
C THR A 45 -4.80 17.69 -3.65
N CYS A 46 -3.96 18.17 -4.58
CA CYS A 46 -3.15 17.34 -5.46
C CYS A 46 -1.81 16.97 -4.82
N PHE A 47 -1.50 15.67 -4.80
CA PHE A 47 -0.22 15.16 -4.28
C PHE A 47 0.59 14.47 -5.38
N GLN A 48 1.88 14.78 -5.46
CA GLN A 48 2.82 14.08 -6.34
C GLN A 48 3.11 12.67 -5.82
N LYS A 49 3.13 11.67 -6.72
CA LYS A 49 3.26 10.24 -6.39
C LYS A 49 2.31 9.85 -5.25
N ARG A 50 1.05 10.28 -5.36
CA ARG A 50 0.02 9.97 -4.36
C ARG A 50 -0.24 8.47 -4.35
N ASP A 51 -0.21 7.89 -3.16
CA ASP A 51 -0.56 6.48 -2.96
C ASP A 51 -2.05 6.37 -2.56
N HIS A 52 -2.39 6.71 -1.32
CA HIS A 52 -3.77 6.63 -0.83
C HIS A 52 -4.06 7.70 0.24
N HIS A 53 -5.34 7.90 0.54
CA HIS A 53 -5.75 8.63 1.75
C HIS A 53 -5.94 7.59 2.85
N CYS A 54 -5.15 7.71 3.91
CA CYS A 54 -5.16 6.79 5.03
C CYS A 54 -6.02 7.38 6.15
N ILE A 55 -7.13 6.70 6.45
CA ILE A 55 -8.06 7.11 7.52
C ILE A 55 -7.39 7.09 8.90
N TRP A 56 -6.44 6.17 9.12
CA TRP A 56 -5.79 5.96 10.42
C TRP A 56 -4.88 7.11 10.85
N ILE A 57 -4.31 7.83 9.88
CA ILE A 57 -3.51 9.03 10.15
C ILE A 57 -4.23 10.30 9.70
N ASN A 58 -5.50 10.19 9.30
CA ASN A 58 -6.31 11.26 8.73
C ASN A 58 -5.56 12.10 7.67
N GLY A 59 -4.89 11.42 6.73
CA GLY A 59 -3.94 12.08 5.85
C GLY A 59 -3.57 11.29 4.61
N CYS A 60 -3.09 11.99 3.58
CA CYS A 60 -2.59 11.36 2.36
C CYS A 60 -1.17 10.85 2.50
N ILE A 61 -0.92 9.66 1.95
CA ILE A 61 0.41 9.12 1.71
C ILE A 61 0.83 9.48 0.29
N HIS A 62 1.97 10.13 0.16
CA HIS A 62 2.50 10.67 -1.09
C HIS A 62 4.03 10.71 -1.06
N TYR A 63 4.64 11.21 -2.14
CA TYR A 63 6.10 11.21 -2.32
C TYR A 63 6.90 11.61 -1.05
N SER A 64 6.57 12.75 -0.45
CA SER A 64 7.35 13.34 0.64
C SER A 64 7.23 12.60 1.98
N ASN A 65 6.13 11.86 2.22
CA ASN A 65 5.90 11.17 3.49
C ASN A 65 5.83 9.64 3.38
N GLN A 66 5.94 9.08 2.18
CA GLN A 66 5.93 7.64 1.94
C GLN A 66 6.94 6.90 2.83
N LYS A 67 8.18 7.41 2.95
CA LYS A 67 9.22 6.78 3.79
C LYS A 67 8.82 6.74 5.27
N TYR A 68 8.25 7.83 5.78
CA TYR A 68 7.86 7.94 7.19
C TYR A 68 6.68 7.02 7.49
N PHE A 69 5.72 6.92 6.55
CA PHE A 69 4.61 6.00 6.68
C PHE A 69 5.07 4.53 6.68
N THR A 70 6.00 4.15 5.79
CA THR A 70 6.57 2.79 5.80
C THR A 70 7.31 2.50 7.11
N MET A 71 8.13 3.43 7.60
CA MET A 71 8.82 3.28 8.89
C MET A 71 7.83 3.18 10.06
N PHE A 72 6.76 3.99 10.05
CA PHE A 72 5.70 3.93 11.05
C PHE A 72 5.04 2.55 11.11
N LEU A 73 4.70 1.95 9.96
CA LEU A 73 4.11 0.61 9.93
C LEU A 73 5.07 -0.45 10.49
N LEU A 74 6.34 -0.42 10.07
CA LEU A 74 7.34 -1.38 10.56
C LEU A 74 7.60 -1.22 12.06
N ALA A 75 7.76 0.01 12.54
CA ALA A 75 7.97 0.30 13.95
C ALA A 75 6.74 -0.11 14.80
N THR A 76 5.52 0.13 14.30
CA THR A 76 4.29 -0.30 14.98
C THR A 76 4.19 -1.82 15.05
N SER A 77 4.59 -2.53 13.99
CA SER A 77 4.63 -4.00 13.98
C SER A 77 5.65 -4.53 15.00
N VAL A 78 6.87 -3.98 15.01
CA VAL A 78 7.91 -4.35 16.00
C VAL A 78 7.44 -4.07 17.43
N GLY A 79 6.88 -2.89 17.70
CA GLY A 79 6.33 -2.56 19.00
C GLY A 79 5.21 -3.51 19.43
N GLY A 80 4.34 -3.89 18.49
CA GLY A 80 3.30 -4.91 18.71
C GLY A 80 3.87 -6.29 19.06
N VAL A 81 4.94 -6.73 18.38
CA VAL A 81 5.64 -7.98 18.71
C VAL A 81 6.25 -7.90 20.11
N CYS A 82 6.98 -6.82 20.42
CA CYS A 82 7.56 -6.63 21.75
C CYS A 82 6.48 -6.68 22.84
N LYS A 83 5.34 -6.02 22.62
CA LYS A 83 4.23 -6.03 23.57
C LYS A 83 3.60 -7.41 23.72
N ALA A 84 3.40 -8.15 22.63
CA ALA A 84 2.92 -9.52 22.67
C ALA A 84 3.88 -10.45 23.44
N VAL A 85 5.20 -10.28 23.29
CA VAL A 85 6.20 -11.06 24.07
C VAL A 85 6.08 -10.75 25.56
N ILE A 86 5.95 -9.48 25.94
CA ILE A 86 5.77 -9.08 27.35
C ILE A 86 4.47 -9.66 27.91
N ASP A 87 3.37 -9.60 27.16
CA ASP A 87 2.08 -10.16 27.59
C ASP A 87 2.15 -11.67 27.78
N TYR A 88 2.83 -12.38 26.88
CA TYR A 88 3.06 -13.82 27.01
C TYR A 88 3.87 -14.15 28.26
N GLN A 89 4.97 -13.45 28.51
CA GLN A 89 5.80 -13.65 29.72
C GLN A 89 5.00 -13.40 31.00
N PHE A 90 4.15 -12.37 31.02
CA PHE A 90 3.28 -12.10 32.15
C PHE A 90 2.25 -13.23 32.39
N LEU A 91 1.57 -13.67 31.32
CA LEU A 91 0.60 -14.77 31.42
C LEU A 91 1.27 -16.07 31.88
N ASP A 92 2.45 -16.38 31.36
CA ASP A 92 3.25 -17.55 31.76
C ASP A 92 3.68 -17.48 33.23
N TYR A 93 4.20 -16.34 33.67
CA TYR A 93 4.55 -16.12 35.07
C TYR A 93 3.36 -16.33 36.01
N VAL A 94 2.20 -15.75 35.67
CA VAL A 94 0.99 -15.87 36.49
C VAL A 94 0.45 -17.29 36.47
N MET A 95 0.45 -17.97 35.31
CA MET A 95 0.12 -19.40 35.20
C MET A 95 1.00 -20.24 36.14
N HIS A 96 2.31 -20.04 36.11
CA HIS A 96 3.24 -20.77 36.96
C HIS A 96 3.06 -20.43 38.44
N PHE A 97 2.88 -19.16 38.79
CA PHE A 97 2.62 -18.74 40.16
C PHE A 97 1.32 -19.33 40.71
N THR A 98 0.23 -19.24 39.94
CA THR A 98 -1.05 -19.79 40.36
C THR A 98 -1.00 -21.31 40.42
N THR A 99 -0.43 -22.00 39.42
CA THR A 99 -0.32 -23.47 39.45
C THR A 99 0.56 -23.93 40.61
N ASN A 100 1.70 -23.32 40.89
CA ASN A 100 2.58 -23.72 41.99
C ASN A 100 1.93 -23.50 43.37
N ASN A 101 1.18 -22.41 43.56
CA ASN A 101 0.45 -22.14 44.81
C ASN A 101 -0.88 -22.90 44.92
N LEU A 102 -1.54 -23.25 43.80
CA LEU A 102 -2.71 -24.14 43.79
C LEU A 102 -2.30 -25.61 43.93
N LEU A 103 -1.17 -26.05 43.37
CA LEU A 103 -0.65 -27.42 43.50
C LEU A 103 -0.21 -27.73 44.92
N SER A 104 0.17 -26.71 45.73
CA SER A 104 0.27 -26.88 47.18
C SER A 104 -1.08 -27.11 47.88
N TYR A 105 -2.21 -26.71 47.28
CA TYR A 105 -3.57 -26.92 47.81
C TYR A 105 -4.25 -28.17 47.21
N ILE A 106 -3.98 -28.51 45.95
CA ILE A 106 -4.60 -29.61 45.17
C ILE A 106 -3.56 -30.71 44.93
N LYS A 107 -3.02 -31.28 46.00
CA LYS A 107 -2.36 -32.60 45.95
C LYS A 107 -3.38 -33.75 45.94
N CYS A 108 -4.65 -33.45 45.66
CA CYS A 108 -5.74 -34.41 45.56
C CYS A 108 -6.39 -34.38 44.17
N LYS A 109 -6.16 -35.46 43.42
CA LYS A 109 -6.89 -36.00 42.27
C LYS A 109 -6.73 -35.30 40.91
N GLU A 110 -6.32 -36.15 39.96
CA GLU A 110 -6.32 -35.96 38.50
C GLU A 110 -5.28 -35.02 37.90
N LEU A 111 -4.03 -35.39 38.12
CA LEU A 111 -2.93 -35.14 37.19
C LEU A 111 -3.20 -35.87 35.86
N ALA A 112 -4.06 -35.35 34.97
CA ALA A 112 -4.24 -35.92 33.63
C ALA A 112 -4.69 -34.88 32.59
N SER A 113 -3.74 -34.56 31.70
CA SER A 113 -3.79 -33.70 30.51
C SER A 113 -3.80 -32.18 30.75
N PHE A 114 -2.59 -31.62 30.85
CA PHE A 114 -2.29 -30.25 30.48
C PHE A 114 -2.59 -30.08 28.98
N ASN A 115 -3.86 -29.88 28.63
CA ASN A 115 -4.29 -29.68 27.26
C ASN A 115 -4.19 -28.18 26.92
N ILE A 116 -3.54 -27.82 25.81
CA ILE A 116 -3.40 -26.44 25.32
C ILE A 116 -4.74 -25.69 25.33
N PHE A 117 -5.84 -26.36 24.98
CA PHE A 117 -7.18 -25.78 25.00
C PHE A 117 -7.66 -25.42 26.41
N ARG A 118 -7.38 -26.29 27.39
CA ARG A 118 -7.75 -26.07 28.80
C ARG A 118 -6.92 -24.93 29.40
N THR A 119 -5.64 -24.84 29.04
CA THR A 119 -4.76 -23.72 29.44
C THR A 119 -5.23 -22.40 28.86
N ILE A 120 -5.58 -22.37 27.56
CA ILE A 120 -6.13 -21.17 26.91
C ILE A 120 -7.45 -20.76 27.58
N GLN A 121 -8.38 -21.69 27.77
CA GLN A 121 -9.66 -21.43 28.42
C GLN A 121 -9.48 -20.87 29.83
N TRP A 122 -8.55 -21.43 30.61
CA TRP A 122 -8.28 -20.97 31.97
C TRP A 122 -7.74 -19.54 32.01
N ASN A 123 -6.79 -19.20 31.13
CA ASN A 123 -6.23 -17.84 31.02
C ASN A 123 -7.29 -16.82 30.60
N LEU A 124 -8.17 -17.19 29.67
CA LEU A 124 -9.26 -16.31 29.22
C LEU A 124 -10.27 -16.03 30.34
N LEU A 125 -10.55 -17.00 31.22
CA LEU A 125 -11.50 -16.84 32.32
C LEU A 125 -10.92 -16.08 33.52
N HIS A 126 -9.67 -16.35 33.89
CA HIS A 126 -9.06 -15.78 35.10
C HIS A 126 -8.28 -14.49 34.83
N PHE A 127 -7.73 -14.34 33.62
CA PHE A 127 -6.95 -13.16 33.20
C PHE A 127 -7.44 -12.62 31.84
N PRO A 128 -8.73 -12.24 31.73
CA PRO A 128 -9.33 -11.85 30.45
C PRO A 128 -8.65 -10.63 29.83
N ILE A 129 -8.29 -9.62 30.63
CA ILE A 129 -7.69 -8.38 30.13
C ILE A 129 -6.31 -8.66 29.50
N SER A 130 -5.43 -9.35 30.21
CA SER A 130 -4.09 -9.68 29.71
C SER A 130 -4.16 -10.62 28.51
N SER A 131 -5.08 -11.60 28.54
CA SER A 131 -5.29 -12.52 27.41
C SER A 131 -5.81 -11.79 26.17
N MET A 132 -6.78 -10.90 26.31
CA MET A 132 -7.26 -10.06 25.20
C MET A 132 -6.18 -9.10 24.71
N SER A 133 -5.37 -8.54 25.62
CA SER A 133 -4.22 -7.70 25.26
C SER A 133 -3.22 -8.45 24.40
N PHE A 134 -2.83 -9.67 24.79
CA PHE A 134 -1.93 -10.53 24.02
C PHE A 134 -2.46 -10.80 22.61
N ILE A 135 -3.74 -11.19 22.51
CA ILE A 135 -4.39 -11.49 21.22
C ILE A 135 -4.42 -10.23 20.34
N MET A 136 -4.87 -9.09 20.89
CA MET A 136 -4.95 -7.82 20.16
C MET A 136 -3.58 -7.39 19.61
N HIS A 137 -2.54 -7.36 20.44
CA HIS A 137 -1.21 -6.92 20.01
C HIS A 137 -0.59 -7.88 18.98
N THR A 138 -0.84 -9.19 19.11
CA THR A 138 -0.41 -10.18 18.13
C THR A 138 -1.11 -9.97 16.78
N MET A 139 -2.44 -9.78 16.78
CA MET A 139 -3.20 -9.52 15.55
C MET A 139 -2.78 -8.22 14.87
N ILE A 140 -2.61 -7.14 15.65
CA ILE A 140 -2.15 -5.84 15.13
C ILE A 140 -0.74 -5.97 14.56
N ALA A 141 0.18 -6.64 15.26
CA ALA A 141 1.56 -6.83 14.81
C ALA A 141 1.63 -7.53 13.45
N ILE A 142 0.83 -8.60 13.26
CA ILE A 142 0.73 -9.35 12.01
C ILE A 142 0.10 -8.47 10.92
N MET A 143 -1.07 -7.90 11.17
CA MET A 143 -1.80 -7.13 10.17
C MET A 143 -1.00 -5.91 9.69
N VAL A 144 -0.47 -5.12 10.61
CA VAL A 144 0.33 -3.93 10.31
C VAL A 144 1.69 -4.31 9.72
N GLY A 145 2.28 -5.44 10.15
CA GLY A 145 3.51 -5.97 9.58
C GLY A 145 3.36 -6.35 8.11
N LEU A 146 2.30 -7.10 7.77
CA LEU A 146 2.00 -7.46 6.37
C LEU A 146 1.75 -6.22 5.51
N LEU A 147 1.01 -5.23 6.03
CA LEU A 147 0.83 -3.94 5.36
C LEU A 147 2.17 -3.22 5.15
N GLY A 148 3.04 -3.20 6.17
CA GLY A 148 4.39 -2.67 6.11
C GLY A 148 5.22 -3.31 4.99
N LEU A 149 5.22 -4.64 4.89
CA LEU A 149 5.91 -5.39 3.84
C LEU A 149 5.39 -5.05 2.44
N ILE A 150 4.08 -4.88 2.28
CA ILE A 150 3.49 -4.43 1.01
C ILE A 150 4.02 -3.04 0.63
N HIS A 151 4.11 -2.11 1.59
CA HIS A 151 4.66 -0.78 1.33
C HIS A 151 6.17 -0.80 1.07
N VAL A 152 6.94 -1.68 1.73
CA VAL A 152 8.36 -1.91 1.40
C VAL A 152 8.50 -2.37 -0.05
N LYS A 153 7.69 -3.34 -0.47
CA LYS A 153 7.66 -3.80 -1.87
C LYS A 153 7.31 -2.67 -2.84
N GLN A 154 6.32 -1.83 -2.51
CA GLN A 154 5.96 -0.67 -3.33
C GLN A 154 7.09 0.35 -3.45
N VAL A 155 7.85 0.57 -2.38
CA VAL A 155 9.03 1.44 -2.39
C VAL A 155 10.12 0.84 -3.26
N TYR A 156 10.38 -0.46 -3.12
CA TYR A 156 11.35 -1.21 -3.93
C TYR A 156 11.00 -1.19 -5.42
N ASP A 157 9.74 -1.45 -5.77
CA ASP A 157 9.22 -1.40 -7.14
C ASP A 157 9.04 0.04 -7.65
N ASN A 158 9.29 1.05 -6.80
CA ASN A 158 9.04 2.48 -7.03
C ASN A 158 7.63 2.75 -7.62
N GLN A 159 6.65 1.97 -7.20
CA GLN A 159 5.27 1.97 -7.68
C GLN A 159 4.29 2.08 -6.50
N THR A 160 3.36 3.03 -6.57
CA THR A 160 2.29 3.17 -5.57
C THR A 160 1.12 2.21 -5.86
N SER A 161 0.28 1.96 -4.86
CA SER A 161 -0.95 1.15 -5.01
C SER A 161 -1.91 1.74 -6.05
N LEU A 162 -2.05 3.08 -6.09
CA LEU A 162 -2.85 3.78 -7.07
C LEU A 162 -2.33 3.56 -8.49
N GLU A 163 -1.01 3.61 -8.67
CA GLU A 163 -0.38 3.37 -9.96
C GLU A 163 -0.54 1.92 -10.39
N LYS A 164 -0.35 0.96 -9.47
CA LYS A 164 -0.61 -0.45 -9.76
C LYS A 164 -2.02 -0.68 -10.29
N ARG A 165 -3.04 -0.08 -9.64
CA ARG A 165 -4.45 -0.16 -10.10
C ARG A 165 -4.65 0.49 -11.47
N LYS A 166 -4.13 1.69 -11.69
CA LYS A 166 -4.20 2.39 -12.99
C LYS A 166 -3.55 1.57 -14.10
N ASN A 167 -2.39 0.97 -13.84
CA ASN A 167 -1.69 0.16 -14.83
C ASN A 167 -2.47 -1.10 -15.18
N SER A 168 -3.09 -1.76 -14.20
CA SER A 168 -3.94 -2.92 -14.46
C SER A 168 -5.15 -2.55 -15.32
N ALA A 169 -5.79 -1.41 -15.03
CA ALA A 169 -6.90 -0.89 -15.84
C ALA A 169 -6.46 -0.53 -17.27
N ILE A 170 -5.36 0.23 -17.41
CA ILE A 170 -4.79 0.59 -18.71
C ILE A 170 -4.41 -0.67 -19.49
N LYS A 171 -3.74 -1.65 -18.87
CA LYS A 171 -3.40 -2.91 -19.55
C LYS A 171 -4.64 -3.67 -20.02
N ALA A 172 -5.69 -3.74 -19.21
CA ALA A 172 -6.95 -4.37 -19.60
C ALA A 172 -7.60 -3.64 -20.80
N ASP A 173 -7.67 -2.32 -20.75
CA ASP A 173 -8.22 -1.51 -21.85
C ASP A 173 -7.41 -1.64 -23.14
N LEU A 174 -6.07 -1.63 -23.04
CA LEU A 174 -5.18 -1.76 -24.18
C LEU A 174 -5.30 -3.13 -24.87
N ILE A 175 -5.52 -4.20 -24.11
CA ILE A 175 -5.74 -5.55 -24.63
C ILE A 175 -7.10 -5.64 -25.34
N ASN A 176 -8.13 -5.00 -24.78
CA ASN A 176 -9.51 -5.14 -25.23
C ASN A 176 -9.92 -4.16 -26.36
N LYS A 177 -9.34 -2.95 -26.43
CA LYS A 177 -9.80 -1.86 -27.33
C LYS A 177 -8.97 -1.65 -28.61
N TYR A 178 -8.07 -2.56 -28.98
CA TYR A 178 -7.16 -2.38 -30.13
C TYR A 178 -6.41 -1.04 -30.09
N ALA A 179 -5.73 -0.77 -28.97
CA ALA A 179 -4.89 0.40 -28.87
C ALA A 179 -3.79 0.38 -29.93
N LEU A 180 -3.87 1.29 -30.89
CA LEU A 180 -2.82 1.53 -31.86
C LEU A 180 -1.77 2.39 -31.13
N PHE A 181 -0.60 1.80 -30.89
CA PHE A 181 0.55 2.60 -30.49
C PHE A 181 1.06 3.29 -31.74
N VAL A 182 1.34 4.58 -31.65
CA VAL A 182 1.69 5.38 -32.81
C VAL A 182 2.94 6.19 -32.51
N LYS A 183 3.87 6.19 -33.44
CA LYS A 183 5.17 6.86 -33.29
C LYS A 183 5.16 8.19 -34.05
N ASP A 184 5.48 9.27 -33.37
CA ASP A 184 5.80 10.59 -33.94
C ASP A 184 7.10 10.53 -34.77
N GLN A 185 7.29 11.45 -35.72
CA GLN A 185 8.56 11.66 -36.45
C GLN A 185 9.78 11.82 -35.52
N ASN A 186 9.61 12.38 -34.32
CA ASN A 186 10.67 12.51 -33.30
C ASN A 186 10.88 11.23 -32.48
N GLY A 187 10.09 10.18 -32.76
CA GLY A 187 10.21 8.88 -32.12
C GLY A 187 9.42 8.68 -30.83
N ASN A 188 8.62 9.67 -30.42
CA ASN A 188 7.74 9.57 -29.26
C ASN A 188 6.58 8.61 -29.53
N ILE A 189 6.25 7.75 -28.55
CA ILE A 189 5.18 6.75 -28.66
C ILE A 189 3.92 7.27 -27.96
N PHE A 190 2.79 7.19 -28.65
CA PHE A 190 1.46 7.59 -28.15
C PHE A 190 0.50 6.41 -28.23
N ILE A 191 -0.52 6.40 -27.38
CA ILE A 191 -1.63 5.44 -27.46
C ILE A 191 -2.83 6.15 -28.09
N LEU A 192 -3.36 5.61 -29.19
CA LEU A 192 -4.66 6.01 -29.73
C LEU A 192 -5.77 5.09 -29.25
N ASN A 193 -6.82 5.68 -28.69
CA ASN A 193 -8.11 5.01 -28.47
C ASN A 193 -8.89 4.95 -29.80
N SER A 194 -9.79 3.98 -29.97
CA SER A 194 -10.60 3.82 -31.19
C SER A 194 -11.43 5.07 -31.53
N GLU A 195 -11.84 5.84 -30.51
CA GLU A 195 -12.55 7.12 -30.65
C GLU A 195 -11.67 8.25 -31.20
N ASN A 196 -10.39 8.29 -30.84
CA ASN A 196 -9.45 9.32 -31.29
C ASN A 196 -8.88 9.01 -32.68
N ASN A 197 -9.11 7.80 -33.21
CA ASN A 197 -8.53 7.32 -34.46
C ASN A 197 -8.87 8.22 -35.65
N ALA A 198 -10.03 8.91 -35.63
CA ALA A 198 -10.43 9.87 -36.65
C ALA A 198 -9.60 11.17 -36.63
N GLN A 199 -9.19 11.64 -35.45
CA GLN A 199 -8.46 12.89 -35.27
C GLN A 199 -7.00 12.78 -35.75
N PHE A 200 -6.45 11.56 -35.77
CA PHE A 200 -5.07 11.28 -36.17
C PHE A 200 -4.93 10.73 -37.61
N ARG A 201 -6.02 10.56 -38.37
CA ARG A 201 -5.95 10.11 -39.79
C ARG A 201 -5.13 11.02 -40.70
N ASN A 202 -5.02 12.31 -40.37
CA ASN A 202 -4.25 13.32 -41.13
C ASN A 202 -2.94 13.71 -40.46
N SER A 203 -2.47 12.93 -39.49
CA SER A 203 -1.34 13.29 -38.62
C SER A 203 -0.08 12.48 -38.96
N LYS A 204 1.11 13.04 -38.69
CA LYS A 204 2.44 12.48 -39.02
C LYS A 204 2.84 11.23 -38.21
N TYR A 205 1.89 10.40 -37.78
CA TYR A 205 2.13 9.32 -36.84
C TYR A 205 2.04 7.95 -37.53
N ILE A 206 2.98 7.05 -37.22
CA ILE A 206 3.04 5.68 -37.78
C ILE A 206 2.45 4.66 -36.81
N ALA A 207 1.41 3.94 -37.22
CA ALA A 207 0.75 2.92 -36.39
C ALA A 207 1.62 1.66 -36.25
N LEU A 208 1.76 1.16 -35.02
CA LEU A 208 2.51 -0.05 -34.67
C LEU A 208 1.64 -1.30 -34.78
N LYS A 209 2.25 -2.43 -35.18
CA LYS A 209 1.53 -3.71 -35.27
C LYS A 209 1.13 -4.20 -33.87
N LYS A 210 0.00 -4.90 -33.76
CA LYS A 210 -0.52 -5.44 -32.47
C LYS A 210 0.53 -6.21 -31.65
N GLN A 211 1.37 -7.02 -32.31
CA GLN A 211 2.44 -7.76 -31.64
C GLN A 211 3.57 -6.86 -31.10
N GLU A 212 3.90 -5.77 -31.80
CA GLU A 212 4.89 -4.78 -31.35
C GLU A 212 4.34 -3.97 -30.18
N SER A 213 3.06 -3.59 -30.24
CA SER A 213 2.32 -2.95 -29.15
C SER A 213 2.30 -3.80 -27.87
N LEU A 214 2.04 -5.11 -28.01
CA LEU A 214 2.07 -6.06 -26.89
C LEU A 214 3.49 -6.23 -26.31
N LYS A 215 4.51 -6.35 -27.17
CA LYS A 215 5.91 -6.41 -26.73
C LYS A 215 6.33 -5.14 -25.99
N LEU A 216 5.95 -3.95 -26.50
CA LEU A 216 6.20 -2.67 -25.84
C LEU A 216 5.53 -2.62 -24.46
N LEU A 217 4.29 -3.07 -24.34
CA LEU A 217 3.60 -3.11 -23.04
C LEU A 217 4.21 -4.08 -22.03
N GLN A 218 4.81 -5.16 -22.52
CA GLN A 218 5.48 -6.16 -21.68
C GLN A 218 6.87 -5.68 -21.25
N THR A 219 7.59 -4.96 -22.11
CA THR A 219 8.94 -4.45 -21.82
C THR A 219 8.93 -3.11 -21.08
N TYR A 220 7.88 -2.31 -21.25
CA TYR A 220 7.78 -1.00 -20.63
C TYR A 220 7.59 -1.10 -19.12
N LYS A 221 8.54 -0.56 -18.37
CA LYS A 221 8.53 -0.47 -16.90
C LYS A 221 8.41 1.01 -16.51
N PRO A 222 7.19 1.54 -16.27
CA PRO A 222 6.98 2.97 -16.02
C PRO A 222 7.65 3.49 -14.73
N PHE A 223 8.17 2.58 -13.91
CA PHE A 223 8.59 2.85 -12.53
C PHE A 223 10.06 2.57 -12.27
N LYS A 224 10.81 2.02 -13.24
CA LYS A 224 12.26 1.93 -13.10
C LYS A 224 12.84 3.34 -13.20
N LYS A 225 13.52 3.77 -12.14
CA LYS A 225 14.52 4.83 -12.24
C LYS A 225 15.78 4.26 -12.86
#